data_AF-A0A7K2YP48-F1
#
_entry.id   AF-A0A7K2YP48-F1
#
_cell.length_a   1.000
_cell.length_b   1.000
_cell.length_c   1.000
_cell.angle_alpha   90.00
_cell.angle_beta   90.00
_cell.angle_gamma   90.00
#
_symmetry.space_group_name_H-M   'P 1'
#
loop_
_entity.id
_entity.type
_entity.pdbx_description
1 polymer ?
#
loop_
_entity_poly.entity_id
_entity_poly.type
_entity_poly.pdbx_seq_one_letter_code
_entity_poly.pdbx_strand_id
1 'polypeptide(L)'
;HHIAGDGWSLGPLASDLTGAYSARVQGVAPDWAALPVQYADYTLWQNELLGDQDDPDSLFATQIRYWTKALSGLPDRLVLPTDRPRPAVMTYRGDYLTVDIDAGLHQRLVDVARGTGASLFMVLQAGLAALLTRLGAGEDIP
;
A
#
# COMPACT_ATOMS: atom_id res chain seq x y z
N HIS A 1 -7.56 0.24 14.69
CA HIS A 1 -7.63 1.45 13.84
C HIS A 1 -6.34 1.51 13.03
N HIS A 2 -6.38 1.83 11.72
CA HIS A 2 -5.19 1.80 10.86
C HIS A 2 -4.04 2.73 11.29
N ILE A 3 -4.33 3.72 12.14
CA ILE A 3 -3.30 4.61 12.74
C ILE A 3 -2.21 3.87 13.54
N ALA A 4 -2.51 2.67 14.05
CA ALA A 4 -1.62 1.92 14.94
C ALA A 4 -1.24 0.53 14.37
N GLY A 5 -1.59 0.25 13.11
CA GLY A 5 -1.31 -1.05 12.51
C GLY A 5 -1.65 -1.12 11.03
N ASP A 6 -0.78 -1.81 10.30
CA ASP A 6 -0.90 -2.12 8.88
C ASP A 6 -1.13 -3.63 8.64
N GLY A 7 -1.16 -4.04 7.38
CA GLY A 7 -1.34 -5.45 7.02
C GLY A 7 -0.22 -6.36 7.53
N TRP A 8 1.01 -5.84 7.63
CA TRP A 8 2.15 -6.60 8.15
C TRP A 8 2.03 -6.82 9.66
N SER A 9 1.56 -5.79 10.38
CA SER A 9 1.40 -5.79 11.84
C SER A 9 0.47 -6.89 12.36
N LEU A 10 -0.47 -7.37 11.54
CA LEU A 10 -1.43 -8.40 11.93
C LEU A 10 -0.78 -9.76 12.24
N GLY A 11 0.28 -10.13 11.52
CA GLY A 11 0.98 -11.40 11.73
C GLY A 11 1.66 -11.49 13.11
N PRO A 12 2.58 -10.55 13.44
CA PRO A 12 3.18 -10.45 14.76
C PRO A 12 2.15 -10.32 15.86
N LEU A 13 1.12 -9.48 15.69
CA LEU A 13 0.05 -9.33 16.69
C LEU A 13 -0.67 -10.65 16.99
N ALA A 14 -1.02 -11.41 15.95
CA ALA A 14 -1.68 -12.71 16.13
C ALA A 14 -0.76 -13.73 16.82
N SER A 15 0.53 -13.72 16.46
CA SER A 15 1.54 -14.57 17.10
C SER A 15 1.70 -14.23 18.59
N ASP A 16 1.88 -12.95 18.92
CA ASP A 16 2.04 -12.48 20.29
C ASP A 16 0.79 -12.74 21.13
N LEU A 17 -0.40 -12.51 20.57
CA LEU A 17 -1.66 -12.82 21.25
C LEU A 17 -1.77 -14.31 21.57
N THR A 18 -1.42 -15.18 20.61
CA THR A 18 -1.46 -16.64 20.78
C THR A 18 -0.45 -17.10 21.84
N GLY A 19 0.77 -16.55 21.79
CA GLY A 19 1.82 -16.84 22.78
C GLY A 19 1.42 -16.39 24.19
N ALA A 20 0.88 -15.17 24.30
CA ALA A 20 0.42 -14.64 25.58
C ALA A 20 -0.73 -15.45 26.16
N TYR A 21 -1.72 -15.80 25.33
CA TYR A 21 -2.84 -16.64 25.74
C TYR A 21 -2.37 -17.99 26.29
N SER A 22 -1.46 -18.66 25.57
CA SER A 22 -0.94 -19.98 25.95
C SER A 22 -0.18 -19.94 27.28
N ALA A 23 0.67 -18.93 27.50
CA ALA A 23 1.36 -18.72 28.76
C ALA A 23 0.38 -18.53 29.93
N ARG A 24 -0.66 -17.71 29.72
CA ARG A 24 -1.66 -17.41 30.74
C ARG A 24 -2.53 -18.61 31.10
N VAL A 25 -2.87 -19.47 30.13
CA VAL A 25 -3.58 -20.75 30.39
C VAL A 25 -2.74 -21.66 31.31
N GLN A 26 -1.42 -21.60 31.20
CA GLN A 26 -0.49 -22.35 32.05
C GLN A 26 -0.16 -21.66 33.38
N GLY A 27 -0.77 -20.50 33.66
CA GLY A 27 -0.55 -19.74 34.90
C GLY A 27 0.78 -18.99 34.96
N VAL A 28 1.48 -18.83 33.83
CA VAL A 28 2.75 -18.10 33.75
C VAL A 28 2.61 -16.81 32.95
N ALA A 29 3.56 -15.89 33.15
CA ALA A 29 3.66 -14.71 32.31
C ALA A 29 4.29 -15.06 30.95
N PRO A 30 3.93 -14.36 29.86
CA PRO A 30 4.62 -14.51 28.58
C PRO A 30 6.09 -14.09 28.72
N ASP A 31 7.00 -14.89 28.17
CA ASP A 31 8.44 -14.62 28.19
C ASP A 31 8.87 -14.04 26.83
N TRP A 32 9.00 -12.72 26.77
CA TRP A 32 9.38 -11.99 25.55
C TRP A 32 10.63 -11.16 25.79
N ALA A 33 11.52 -11.17 24.80
CA ALA A 33 12.58 -10.19 24.71
C ALA A 33 11.99 -8.81 24.39
N ALA A 34 12.52 -7.76 25.01
CA ALA A 34 12.14 -6.39 24.68
C ALA A 34 12.48 -6.10 23.21
N LEU A 35 11.57 -5.44 22.49
CA LEU A 35 11.83 -5.01 21.12
C LEU A 35 12.97 -3.98 21.12
N PRO A 36 13.96 -4.12 20.22
CA PRO A 36 15.12 -3.23 20.20
C PRO A 36 14.76 -1.80 19.75
N VAL A 37 13.60 -1.64 19.10
CA VAL A 37 13.04 -0.36 18.67
C VAL A 37 11.53 -0.35 18.93
N GLN A 38 11.02 0.83 19.26
CA GLN A 38 9.61 1.14 19.37
C GLN A 38 9.17 2.00 18.18
N TYR A 39 7.86 2.11 17.95
CA TYR A 39 7.35 2.96 16.88
C TYR A 39 7.76 4.44 17.06
N ALA A 40 7.91 4.91 18.30
CA ALA A 40 8.45 6.23 18.58
C ALA A 40 9.86 6.41 18.00
N ASP A 41 10.74 5.42 18.14
CA ASP A 41 12.09 5.47 17.59
C ASP A 41 12.05 5.55 16.06
N TYR A 42 11.14 4.81 15.42
CA TYR A 42 10.91 4.91 13.97
C TYR A 42 10.47 6.32 13.56
N THR A 43 9.56 6.97 14.31
CA THR A 43 9.11 8.33 13.97
C THR A 43 10.20 9.38 14.12
N LEU A 44 11.06 9.24 15.14
CA LEU A 44 12.21 10.12 15.33
C LEU A 44 13.23 9.92 14.21
N TRP A 45 13.57 8.66 13.92
CA TRP A 45 14.47 8.31 12.82
C TRP A 45 13.96 8.81 11.46
N GLN A 46 12.66 8.68 11.17
CA GLN A 46 12.10 9.17 9.91
C GLN A 46 12.26 10.69 9.77
N ASN A 47 12.03 11.43 10.85
CA ASN A 47 12.20 12.89 10.85
C ASN A 47 13.66 13.27 10.61
N GLU A 48 14.59 12.64 11.34
CA GLU A 48 16.04 12.85 11.17
C GLU A 48 16.51 12.51 9.75
N LEU A 49 16.03 11.39 9.17
CA LEU A 49 16.39 10.95 7.83
C LEU A 49 15.91 11.92 6.75
N LEU A 50 14.67 12.40 6.86
CA LEU A 50 14.09 13.33 5.89
C LEU A 50 14.79 14.68 5.95
N GLY A 51 15.26 15.09 7.13
CA GLY A 51 15.95 16.35 7.34
C GLY A 51 15.02 17.56 7.31
N ASP A 52 15.61 18.75 7.30
CA ASP A 52 14.87 20.02 7.34
C ASP A 52 14.11 20.25 6.02
N GLN A 53 12.87 20.72 6.13
CA GLN A 53 12.03 21.04 4.98
C GLN A 53 12.46 22.33 4.29
N ASP A 54 13.11 23.23 5.03
CA ASP A 54 13.62 24.51 4.52
C ASP A 54 15.05 24.39 3.94
N ASP A 55 15.73 23.26 4.16
CA ASP A 55 17.01 22.94 3.54
C ASP A 55 16.79 22.38 2.11
N PRO A 56 17.21 23.10 1.05
CA PRO A 56 17.01 22.64 -0.33
C PRO A 56 17.77 21.35 -0.68
N ASP A 57 18.82 21.02 0.08
CA ASP A 57 19.66 19.84 -0.13
C ASP A 57 19.20 18.63 0.71
N SER A 58 18.16 18.78 1.53
CA SER A 58 17.60 17.69 2.33
C SER A 58 16.97 16.60 1.46
N LEU A 59 16.87 15.39 2.05
CA LEU A 59 16.17 14.27 1.40
C LEU A 59 14.68 14.61 1.20
N PHE A 60 14.07 15.28 2.17
CA PHE A 60 12.71 15.78 2.08
C PHE A 60 12.51 16.66 0.84
N ALA A 61 13.33 17.72 0.70
CA ALA A 61 13.23 18.64 -0.42
C ALA A 61 13.43 17.94 -1.76
N THR A 62 14.36 16.98 -1.82
CA THR A 62 14.61 16.16 -3.02
C THR A 62 13.40 15.31 -3.40
N GLN A 63 12.81 14.60 -2.45
CA GLN A 63 11.63 13.76 -2.70
C GLN A 63 10.40 14.59 -3.07
N ILE A 64 10.16 15.71 -2.40
CA ILE A 64 9.05 16.62 -2.71
C ILE A 64 9.19 17.21 -4.12
N ARG A 65 10.40 17.63 -4.53
CA ARG A 65 10.62 18.10 -5.91
C ARG A 65 10.29 17.03 -6.94
N TYR A 66 10.72 15.79 -6.69
CA TYR A 66 10.40 14.67 -7.57
C TYR A 66 8.89 14.47 -7.70
N TRP A 67 8.18 14.33 -6.58
CA TRP A 67 6.74 14.07 -6.58
C TRP A 67 5.92 15.23 -7.14
N THR A 68 6.30 16.47 -6.82
CA THR A 68 5.65 17.66 -7.40
C THR A 68 5.75 17.65 -8.91
N LYS A 69 6.91 17.28 -9.47
CA LYS A 69 7.11 17.17 -10.91
C LYS A 69 6.37 15.97 -11.51
N ALA A 70 6.48 14.80 -10.88
CA ALA A 70 5.90 13.55 -11.39
C ALA A 70 4.37 13.58 -11.41
N LEU A 71 3.74 14.28 -10.46
CA LEU A 71 2.29 14.40 -10.30
C LEU A 71 1.74 15.72 -10.85
N SER A 72 2.57 16.51 -11.55
CA SER A 72 2.16 17.78 -12.13
C SER A 72 1.16 17.57 -13.26
N GLY A 73 0.01 18.24 -13.19
CA GLY A 73 -1.00 18.20 -14.25
C GLY A 73 -1.91 16.97 -14.22
N LEU A 74 -1.86 16.17 -13.15
CA LEU A 74 -2.76 15.04 -12.98
C LEU A 74 -4.23 15.47 -13.03
N PRO A 75 -5.11 14.64 -13.59
CA PRO A 75 -6.54 14.89 -13.56
C PRO A 75 -7.06 14.85 -12.12
N ASP A 76 -7.91 15.82 -11.75
CA ASP A 76 -8.56 15.84 -10.43
C ASP A 76 -9.42 14.59 -10.17
N ARG A 77 -9.86 13.92 -11.24
CA ARG A 77 -10.77 12.78 -11.17
C ARG A 77 -10.69 11.88 -12.41
N LEU A 78 -10.67 10.58 -12.17
CA LEU A 78 -10.93 9.56 -13.19
C LEU A 78 -12.43 9.47 -13.53
N VAL A 79 -12.74 9.42 -14.82
CA VAL A 79 -14.11 9.21 -15.31
C VAL A 79 -14.36 7.71 -15.43
N LEU A 80 -15.14 7.15 -14.50
CA LEU A 80 -15.49 5.74 -14.51
C LEU A 80 -16.98 5.56 -14.87
N PRO A 81 -17.37 4.42 -15.47
CA PRO A 81 -18.77 4.11 -15.77
C PRO A 81 -19.53 3.74 -14.48
N THR A 82 -19.75 4.73 -13.60
CA THR A 82 -20.41 4.55 -12.32
C THR A 82 -21.93 4.54 -12.45
N ASP A 83 -22.60 3.65 -11.72
CA ASP A 83 -24.08 3.54 -11.73
C ASP A 83 -24.79 4.75 -11.09
N ARG A 84 -24.08 5.52 -10.25
CA ARG A 84 -24.64 6.62 -9.47
C ARG A 84 -23.67 7.80 -9.43
N PRO A 85 -24.16 9.05 -9.36
CA PRO A 85 -23.31 10.22 -9.19
C PRO A 85 -22.58 10.17 -7.84
N ARG A 86 -21.37 10.75 -7.80
CA ARG A 86 -20.58 10.86 -6.57
C ARG A 86 -21.29 11.77 -5.56
N PRO A 87 -21.53 11.32 -4.31
CA PRO A 87 -22.13 12.17 -3.28
C PRO A 87 -21.14 13.23 -2.79
N ALA A 88 -21.66 14.35 -2.29
CA ALA A 88 -20.84 15.42 -1.71
C ALA A 88 -20.12 15.00 -0.42
N VAL A 89 -20.70 14.06 0.33
CA VAL A 89 -20.14 13.50 1.57
C VAL A 89 -19.90 12.01 1.37
N MET A 90 -18.70 11.55 1.68
CA MET A 90 -18.34 10.14 1.57
C MET A 90 -19.01 9.31 2.67
N THR A 91 -19.59 8.17 2.29
CA THR A 91 -20.23 7.25 3.24
C THR A 91 -19.26 6.24 3.84
N TYR A 92 -18.09 6.07 3.21
CA TYR A 92 -17.09 5.04 3.51
C TYR A 92 -17.62 3.58 3.45
N ARG A 93 -18.80 3.37 2.87
CA ARG A 93 -19.34 2.02 2.64
C ARG A 93 -18.71 1.46 1.37
N GLY A 94 -18.05 0.30 1.51
CA GLY A 94 -17.50 -0.47 0.39
C GLY A 94 -18.01 -1.91 0.41
N ASP A 95 -17.76 -2.61 -0.68
CA ASP A 95 -17.99 -4.05 -0.84
C ASP A 95 -16.79 -4.65 -1.61
N TYR A 96 -16.67 -5.97 -1.65
CA TYR A 96 -15.58 -6.65 -2.33
C TYR A 96 -16.11 -7.69 -3.32
N LEU A 97 -15.44 -7.79 -4.47
CA LEU A 97 -15.64 -8.87 -5.43
C LEU A 97 -14.32 -9.60 -5.58
N THR A 98 -14.33 -10.91 -5.31
CA THR A 98 -13.17 -11.77 -5.53
C THR A 98 -13.03 -12.07 -7.01
N VAL A 99 -11.83 -11.88 -7.55
CA VAL A 99 -11.47 -12.23 -8.92
C VAL A 99 -10.34 -13.25 -8.86
N ASP A 100 -10.59 -14.45 -9.39
CA ASP A 100 -9.61 -15.52 -9.43
C ASP A 100 -8.89 -15.55 -10.79
N ILE A 101 -7.57 -15.67 -10.74
CA ILE A 101 -6.72 -15.90 -11.91
C ILE A 101 -6.28 -17.36 -11.87
N ASP A 102 -6.69 -18.16 -12.86
CA ASP A 102 -6.33 -19.56 -12.91
C ASP A 102 -4.80 -19.75 -13.07
N ALA A 103 -4.30 -20.90 -12.62
CA ALA A 103 -2.87 -21.20 -12.62
C ALA A 103 -2.23 -21.10 -14.02
N GLY A 104 -2.96 -21.46 -15.07
CA GLY A 104 -2.49 -21.38 -16.44
C GLY A 104 -2.33 -19.93 -16.91
N LEU A 105 -3.30 -19.07 -16.62
CA LEU A 105 -3.20 -17.64 -16.91
C LEU A 105 -2.09 -16.98 -16.07
N HIS A 106 -2.01 -17.30 -14.78
CA HIS A 106 -0.95 -16.80 -13.90
C HIS A 106 0.44 -17.13 -14.47
N GLN A 107 0.68 -18.37 -14.90
CA GLN A 107 1.97 -18.74 -15.48
C GLN A 107 2.31 -17.93 -16.74
N ARG A 108 1.33 -17.71 -17.64
CA ARG A 108 1.53 -16.90 -18.83
C ARG A 108 1.86 -15.43 -18.49
N LEU A 109 1.25 -14.87 -17.45
CA LEU A 109 1.58 -13.51 -16.99
C LEU A 109 3.00 -13.43 -16.42
N VAL A 110 3.44 -14.46 -15.69
CA VAL A 110 4.83 -14.56 -15.21
C VAL A 110 5.82 -14.64 -16.37
N ASP A 111 5.49 -15.39 -17.42
CA ASP A 111 6.35 -15.51 -18.60
C ASP A 111 6.45 -14.18 -19.36
N VAL A 112 5.35 -13.42 -19.47
CA VAL A 112 5.37 -12.04 -20.01
C VAL A 112 6.28 -11.14 -19.18
N ALA A 113 6.15 -11.17 -17.85
CA ALA A 113 6.98 -10.35 -16.97
C ALA A 113 8.48 -10.64 -17.17
N ARG A 114 8.86 -11.94 -17.20
CA ARG A 114 10.25 -12.36 -17.46
C ARG A 114 10.73 -11.94 -18.85
N GLY A 115 9.90 -12.12 -19.88
CA GLY A 115 10.23 -11.78 -21.26
C GLY A 115 10.48 -10.28 -21.50
N THR A 116 9.92 -9.42 -20.65
CA THR A 116 10.06 -7.95 -20.74
C THR A 116 10.97 -7.34 -19.67
N GLY A 117 11.56 -8.16 -18.79
CA GLY A 117 12.34 -7.66 -17.65
C GLY A 117 11.50 -6.94 -16.59
N ALA A 118 10.18 -7.12 -16.61
CA ALA A 118 9.23 -6.55 -15.67
C ALA A 118 8.93 -7.52 -14.51
N SER A 119 8.36 -6.99 -13.44
CA SER A 119 7.76 -7.81 -12.38
C SER A 119 6.32 -8.19 -12.74
N LEU A 120 5.78 -9.26 -12.14
CA LEU A 120 4.36 -9.61 -12.27
C LEU A 120 3.46 -8.43 -11.81
N PHE A 121 3.89 -7.69 -10.80
CA PHE A 121 3.20 -6.49 -10.33
C PHE A 121 3.04 -5.44 -11.45
N MET A 122 4.12 -5.13 -12.19
CA MET A 122 4.07 -4.20 -13.32
C MET A 122 3.15 -4.68 -14.44
N VAL A 123 3.13 -5.99 -14.73
CA VAL A 123 2.21 -6.57 -15.73
C VAL A 123 0.75 -6.41 -15.31
N LEU A 124 0.42 -6.69 -14.05
CA LEU A 124 -0.93 -6.51 -13.53
C LEU A 124 -1.33 -5.03 -13.49
N GLN A 125 -0.42 -4.14 -13.09
CA GLN A 125 -0.63 -2.69 -13.12
C GLN A 125 -0.91 -2.19 -14.53
N ALA A 126 -0.14 -2.63 -15.53
CA ALA A 126 -0.37 -2.30 -16.94
C ALA A 126 -1.72 -2.82 -17.44
N GLY A 127 -2.09 -4.05 -17.06
CA GLY A 127 -3.39 -4.63 -17.37
C GLY A 127 -4.56 -3.83 -16.77
N LEU A 128 -4.43 -3.38 -15.52
CA LEU A 128 -5.42 -2.54 -14.85
C LEU A 128 -5.55 -1.17 -15.52
N ALA A 129 -4.43 -0.51 -15.82
CA ALA A 129 -4.44 0.77 -16.54
C ALA A 129 -5.12 0.63 -17.90
N ALA A 130 -4.76 -0.39 -18.69
CA ALA A 130 -5.39 -0.66 -19.97
C ALA A 130 -6.90 -0.94 -19.86
N LEU A 131 -7.33 -1.65 -18.81
CA LEU A 131 -8.75 -1.87 -18.53
C LEU A 131 -9.47 -0.56 -18.24
N LEU A 132 -8.91 0.28 -17.35
CA LEU A 132 -9.49 1.56 -16.98
C LEU A 132 -9.59 2.50 -18.18
N THR A 133 -8.54 2.58 -19.02
CA THR A 133 -8.58 3.32 -20.30
C THR A 133 -9.71 2.82 -21.19
N ARG A 134 -9.84 1.49 -21.35
CA ARG A 134 -10.92 0.88 -22.15
C ARG A 134 -12.32 1.18 -21.60
N LEU A 135 -12.45 1.39 -20.29
CA LEU A 135 -13.70 1.78 -19.64
C LEU A 135 -13.98 3.30 -19.68
N GLY A 136 -13.12 4.09 -20.33
CA GLY A 136 -13.31 5.53 -20.52
C GLY A 136 -12.63 6.41 -19.46
N ALA A 137 -11.72 5.86 -18.66
CA ALA A 137 -10.97 6.64 -17.65
C ALA A 137 -9.98 7.65 -18.24
N GLY A 138 -9.71 7.57 -19.55
CA GLY A 138 -8.71 8.38 -20.23
C GLY A 138 -7.37 7.64 -20.40
N GLU A 139 -6.36 8.38 -20.85
CA GLU A 139 -5.00 7.87 -21.11
C GLU A 139 -4.01 8.21 -19.99
N ASP A 140 -4.41 9.06 -19.04
CA ASP A 140 -3.64 9.41 -17.86
C ASP A 140 -4.35 8.88 -16.60
N ILE A 141 -3.79 7.81 -16.02
CA ILE A 141 -4.35 7.08 -14.90
C ILE A 141 -3.32 7.08 -13.77
N PRO A 142 -3.56 7.80 -12.67
CA PRO A 142 -2.68 7.82 -11.51
C PRO A 142 -2.72 6.52 -10.69
#